data_AF-A0A372NXR4-F1
#
_entry.id   AF-A0A372NXR4-F1
#
_cell.length_a   1.000
_cell.length_b   1.000
_cell.length_c   1.000
_cell.angle_alpha   90.00
_cell.angle_beta   90.00
_cell.angle_gamma   90.00
#
_symmetry.space_group_name_H-M   'P 1'
#
loop_
_entity.id
_entity.type
_entity.pdbx_description
1 polymer ?
#
loop_
_entity_poly.entity_id
_entity_poly.type
_entity_poly.pdbx_seq_one_letter_code
_entity_poly.pdbx_strand_id
1 'polypeptide(L)'
;MNISKKTLLLAGLCLLWFTAAQAQTVSKKQAEKWLKSRTWSGGTELKASPSIKAVTFYQQYQANKAVWEKVFAYIKATDLNTLAPGKYPIDGDNAFASITEAPSKEEDKATWESHKNYIDFQYVIRGKEKIGVADVSKATVTNAYDATKDVANYTADGKYYVAEPGTFYLFFPEDAHRPNIKVDGFDVVKKMVIKIKVAN
;
A
#
# COMPACT_ATOMS: atom_id res chain seq x y z
N MET A 1 -54.99 -39.98 42.97
CA MET A 1 -53.92 -39.11 43.52
C MET A 1 -52.58 -39.69 43.09
N ASN A 2 -51.65 -38.82 42.70
CA ASN A 2 -50.30 -39.07 42.14
C ASN A 2 -50.18 -39.33 40.63
N ILE A 3 -49.97 -38.20 39.97
CA ILE A 3 -49.30 -37.97 38.69
C ILE A 3 -47.84 -38.44 38.79
N SER A 4 -47.34 -39.16 37.80
CA SER A 4 -45.91 -39.19 37.51
C SER A 4 -45.68 -38.99 36.01
N LYS A 5 -44.80 -38.03 35.74
CA LYS A 5 -44.62 -37.32 34.48
C LYS A 5 -43.80 -38.18 33.51
N LYS A 6 -44.25 -38.25 32.27
CA LYS A 6 -43.45 -38.69 31.12
C LYS A 6 -42.39 -37.61 30.85
N THR A 7 -41.11 -37.96 30.95
CA THR A 7 -40.03 -37.10 30.45
C THR A 7 -39.59 -37.64 29.09
N LEU A 8 -39.96 -36.92 28.03
CA LEU A 8 -39.41 -37.08 26.68
C LEU A 8 -37.91 -36.72 26.71
N LEU A 9 -37.05 -37.63 26.26
CA LEU A 9 -35.71 -37.26 25.79
C LEU A 9 -35.86 -36.72 24.36
N LEU A 10 -35.69 -35.41 24.18
CA LEU A 10 -35.34 -34.81 22.89
C LEU A 10 -33.81 -34.78 22.79
N ALA A 11 -33.24 -35.67 21.99
CA ALA A 11 -31.84 -35.58 21.56
C ALA A 11 -31.74 -34.53 20.44
N GLY A 12 -31.64 -33.25 20.81
CA GLY A 12 -31.29 -32.17 19.90
C GLY A 12 -29.77 -32.03 19.81
N LEU A 13 -29.12 -32.81 18.94
CA LEU A 13 -27.72 -32.56 18.60
C LEU A 13 -27.68 -31.39 17.60
N CYS A 14 -27.50 -30.19 18.14
CA CYS A 14 -27.23 -28.99 17.39
C CYS A 14 -25.86 -29.16 16.70
N LEU A 15 -25.86 -29.53 15.42
CA LEU A 15 -24.67 -29.49 14.57
C LEU A 15 -24.27 -28.01 14.44
N LEU A 16 -23.27 -27.61 15.22
CA LEU A 16 -22.60 -26.32 15.08
C LEU A 16 -21.88 -26.31 13.72
N TRP A 17 -22.37 -25.49 12.80
CA TRP A 17 -21.68 -25.18 11.56
C TRP A 17 -20.48 -24.33 11.91
N PHE A 18 -19.33 -24.96 12.17
CA PHE A 18 -18.04 -24.29 12.07
C PHE A 18 -17.78 -24.03 10.58
N THR A 19 -18.25 -22.91 10.04
CA THR A 19 -17.64 -22.37 8.83
C THR A 19 -16.35 -21.69 9.27
N ALA A 20 -15.24 -22.43 9.24
CA ALA A 20 -13.95 -21.81 9.07
C ALA A 20 -14.07 -20.94 7.80
N ALA A 21 -13.95 -19.63 7.95
CA ALA A 21 -13.89 -18.72 6.81
C ALA A 21 -12.67 -19.14 5.99
N GLN A 22 -12.88 -19.96 4.95
CA GLN A 22 -11.89 -20.16 3.92
C GLN A 22 -11.70 -18.78 3.30
N ALA A 23 -10.58 -18.14 3.60
CA ALA A 23 -10.15 -16.93 2.93
C ALA A 23 -10.03 -17.30 1.44
N GLN A 24 -11.10 -17.05 0.69
CA GLN A 24 -11.15 -17.40 -0.72
C GLN A 24 -10.09 -16.57 -1.41
N THR A 25 -9.04 -17.23 -1.90
CA THR A 25 -7.93 -16.58 -2.59
C THR A 25 -8.49 -15.89 -3.84
N VAL A 26 -8.40 -14.55 -3.86
CA VAL A 26 -8.90 -13.75 -4.99
C VAL A 26 -8.10 -14.11 -6.25
N SER A 27 -8.79 -14.39 -7.36
CA SER A 27 -8.10 -14.58 -8.63
C SER A 27 -7.55 -13.25 -9.16
N LYS A 28 -6.49 -13.30 -9.97
CA LYS A 28 -5.94 -12.11 -10.66
C LYS A 28 -7.03 -11.34 -11.41
N LYS A 29 -7.91 -12.03 -12.13
CA LYS A 29 -9.02 -11.41 -12.88
C LYS A 29 -10.01 -10.66 -11.98
N GLN A 30 -10.33 -11.22 -10.81
CA GLN A 30 -11.20 -10.57 -9.83
C GLN A 30 -10.53 -9.33 -9.23
N ALA A 31 -9.26 -9.44 -8.84
CA ALA A 31 -8.49 -8.32 -8.29
C ALA A 31 -8.33 -7.17 -9.31
N GLU A 32 -8.05 -7.49 -10.58
CA GLU A 32 -8.00 -6.50 -11.66
C GLU A 32 -9.36 -5.83 -11.92
N LYS A 33 -10.45 -6.60 -11.88
CA LYS A 33 -11.81 -6.06 -12.00
C LYS A 33 -12.13 -5.10 -10.85
N TRP A 34 -11.75 -5.45 -9.62
CA TRP A 34 -11.89 -4.59 -8.45
C TRP A 34 -11.02 -3.33 -8.54
N LEU A 35 -9.76 -3.46 -8.99
CA LEU A 35 -8.88 -2.30 -9.17
C LEU A 35 -9.50 -1.31 -10.18
N LYS A 36 -10.01 -1.82 -11.31
CA LYS A 36 -10.69 -1.04 -12.35
C LYS A 36 -12.01 -0.42 -11.88
N SER A 37 -12.73 -1.04 -10.94
CA SER A 37 -14.00 -0.51 -10.44
C SER A 37 -13.84 0.74 -9.58
N ARG A 38 -12.62 1.03 -9.08
CA ARG A 38 -12.30 2.18 -8.22
C ARG A 38 -13.13 2.26 -6.93
N THR A 39 -13.75 1.15 -6.52
CA THR A 39 -14.51 1.09 -5.25
C THR A 39 -13.64 1.37 -4.01
N TRP A 40 -12.32 1.21 -4.14
CA TRP A 40 -11.31 1.55 -3.13
C TRP A 40 -10.99 3.06 -3.04
N SER A 41 -11.37 3.87 -4.03
CA SER A 41 -10.79 5.20 -4.23
C SER A 41 -11.18 6.25 -3.19
N GLY A 42 -12.21 6.01 -2.38
CA GLY A 42 -12.73 7.05 -1.48
C GLY A 42 -13.12 8.35 -2.19
N GLY A 43 -13.43 8.28 -3.50
CA GLY A 43 -13.74 9.45 -4.32
C GLY A 43 -12.53 10.30 -4.75
N THR A 44 -11.30 9.85 -4.51
CA THR A 44 -10.10 10.50 -5.05
C THR A 44 -10.06 10.41 -6.58
N GLU A 45 -9.46 11.41 -7.22
CA GLU A 45 -9.24 11.43 -8.67
C GLU A 45 -7.94 10.72 -9.06
N LEU A 46 -7.09 10.38 -8.08
CA LEU A 46 -5.81 9.70 -8.34
C LEU A 46 -6.03 8.35 -9.03
N LYS A 47 -5.19 8.08 -10.02
CA LYS A 47 -5.18 6.83 -10.79
C LYS A 47 -4.13 5.89 -10.24
N ALA A 48 -4.47 4.61 -10.18
CA ALA A 48 -3.52 3.56 -9.82
C ALA A 48 -2.49 3.39 -10.96
N SER A 49 -1.20 3.42 -10.64
CA SER A 49 -0.13 3.13 -11.59
C SER A 49 -0.26 1.71 -12.16
N PRO A 50 0.08 1.49 -13.44
CA PRO A 50 0.11 0.15 -14.03
C PRO A 50 1.17 -0.78 -13.42
N SER A 51 2.07 -0.25 -12.58
CA SER A 51 3.02 -1.06 -11.80
C SER A 51 2.37 -1.82 -10.63
N ILE A 52 1.19 -1.39 -10.17
CA ILE A 52 0.57 -1.92 -8.96
C ILE A 52 0.12 -3.38 -9.16
N LYS A 53 0.61 -4.26 -8.29
CA LYS A 53 0.18 -5.67 -8.20
C LYS A 53 -1.27 -5.75 -7.68
N ALA A 54 -2.23 -5.89 -8.60
CA ALA A 54 -3.66 -5.84 -8.26
C ALA A 54 -4.09 -6.84 -7.17
N VAL A 55 -3.52 -8.06 -7.18
CA VAL A 55 -3.81 -9.09 -6.16
C VAL A 55 -3.32 -8.65 -4.79
N THR A 56 -2.06 -8.23 -4.67
CA THR A 56 -1.48 -7.74 -3.41
C THR A 56 -2.26 -6.53 -2.89
N PHE A 57 -2.59 -5.57 -3.77
CA PHE A 57 -3.37 -4.40 -3.38
C PHE A 57 -4.76 -4.80 -2.86
N TYR A 58 -5.47 -5.69 -3.56
CA TYR A 58 -6.76 -6.19 -3.09
C TYR A 58 -6.65 -6.83 -1.70
N GLN A 59 -5.68 -7.73 -1.52
CA GLN A 59 -5.49 -8.44 -0.25
C GLN A 59 -5.20 -7.48 0.90
N GLN A 60 -4.25 -6.57 0.72
CA GLN A 60 -3.91 -5.55 1.72
C GLN A 60 -5.09 -4.61 2.01
N TYR A 61 -5.85 -4.22 0.98
CA TYR A 61 -7.04 -3.40 1.15
C TYR A 61 -8.11 -4.12 1.97
N GLN A 62 -8.43 -5.38 1.65
CA GLN A 62 -9.48 -6.10 2.39
C GLN A 62 -9.05 -6.43 3.83
N ALA A 63 -7.79 -6.79 4.03
CA ALA A 63 -7.26 -7.17 5.33
C ALA A 63 -7.25 -5.99 6.34
N ASN A 64 -7.09 -4.75 5.86
CA ASN A 64 -7.15 -3.56 6.72
C ASN A 64 -7.93 -2.40 6.09
N LYS A 65 -9.17 -2.70 5.69
CA LYS A 65 -10.04 -1.79 4.94
C LYS A 65 -10.21 -0.43 5.62
N ALA A 66 -10.35 -0.41 6.94
CA ALA A 66 -10.54 0.84 7.69
C ALA A 66 -9.36 1.81 7.56
N VAL A 67 -8.12 1.32 7.58
CA VAL A 67 -6.92 2.17 7.41
C VAL A 67 -6.85 2.69 5.99
N TRP A 68 -7.09 1.85 4.98
CA TRP A 68 -7.09 2.28 3.59
C TRP A 68 -8.16 3.33 3.29
N GLU A 69 -9.37 3.18 3.84
CA GLU A 69 -10.43 4.18 3.71
C GLU A 69 -10.04 5.53 4.33
N LYS A 70 -9.39 5.52 5.50
CA LYS A 70 -8.83 6.76 6.11
C LYS A 70 -7.76 7.39 5.22
N VAL A 71 -6.87 6.59 4.63
CA VAL A 71 -5.83 7.09 3.70
C VAL A 71 -6.46 7.77 2.49
N PHE A 72 -7.43 7.13 1.83
CA PHE A 72 -8.08 7.73 0.67
C PHE A 72 -8.95 8.93 1.03
N ALA A 73 -9.61 8.92 2.20
CA ALA A 73 -10.34 10.06 2.72
C ALA A 73 -9.41 11.25 3.01
N TYR A 74 -8.24 11.02 3.62
CA TYR A 74 -7.22 12.03 3.85
C TYR A 74 -6.78 12.67 2.53
N ILE A 75 -6.48 11.86 1.50
CA ILE A 75 -6.10 12.35 0.17
C ILE A 75 -7.22 13.21 -0.43
N LYS A 76 -8.48 12.79 -0.31
CA LYS A 76 -9.62 13.51 -0.89
C LYS A 76 -9.89 14.84 -0.20
N ALA A 77 -9.75 14.90 1.12
CA ALA A 77 -10.09 16.06 1.93
C ALA A 77 -8.98 17.11 2.00
N THR A 78 -7.74 16.77 1.61
CA THR A 78 -6.56 17.61 1.83
C THR A 78 -6.11 18.30 0.54
N ASP A 79 -5.92 19.62 0.58
CA ASP A 79 -5.22 20.33 -0.48
C ASP A 79 -3.71 20.11 -0.37
N LEU A 80 -3.22 19.07 -1.04
CA LEU A 80 -1.83 18.64 -1.01
C LEU A 80 -0.84 19.72 -1.50
N ASN A 81 -1.28 20.70 -2.31
CA ASN A 81 -0.40 21.76 -2.78
C ASN A 81 0.01 22.71 -1.65
N THR A 82 -0.85 22.87 -0.64
CA THR A 82 -0.66 23.80 0.48
C THR A 82 0.16 23.21 1.62
N LEU A 83 0.30 21.89 1.69
CA LEU A 83 1.05 21.23 2.76
C LEU A 83 2.54 21.59 2.70
N ALA A 84 3.10 22.02 3.84
CA ALA A 84 4.54 22.18 4.00
C ALA A 84 5.26 20.82 4.03
N PRO A 85 6.56 20.75 3.74
CA PRO A 85 7.35 19.55 4.01
C PRO A 85 7.26 19.15 5.49
N GLY A 86 7.00 17.87 5.77
CA GLY A 86 6.77 17.40 7.13
C GLY A 86 6.03 16.07 7.20
N LYS A 87 5.78 15.61 8.43
CA LYS A 87 5.02 14.40 8.72
C LYS A 87 3.62 14.75 9.22
N TYR A 88 2.61 14.05 8.71
CA TYR A 88 1.21 14.25 9.00
C TYR A 88 0.57 12.91 9.39
N PRO A 89 0.11 12.74 10.65
CA PRO A 89 -0.54 11.50 11.07
C PRO A 89 -1.90 11.34 10.39
N ILE A 90 -2.25 10.10 10.02
CA ILE A 90 -3.57 9.76 9.45
C ILE A 90 -4.31 8.80 10.40
N ASP A 91 -3.63 7.76 10.87
CA ASP A 91 -4.19 6.76 11.78
C ASP A 91 -3.13 6.20 12.75
N GLY A 92 -2.58 7.09 13.60
CA GLY A 92 -1.49 6.75 14.51
C GLY A 92 -0.30 6.12 13.76
N ASP A 93 0.18 4.98 14.25
CA ASP A 93 1.25 4.21 13.61
C ASP A 93 0.77 3.33 12.45
N ASN A 94 -0.53 3.25 12.17
CA ASN A 94 -1.04 2.43 11.06
C ASN A 94 -0.95 3.15 9.73
N ALA A 95 -1.06 4.48 9.71
CA ALA A 95 -0.85 5.29 8.52
C ALA A 95 -0.40 6.72 8.84
N PHE A 96 0.63 7.19 8.14
CA PHE A 96 1.10 8.58 8.21
C PHE A 96 1.69 9.04 6.88
N ALA A 97 1.41 10.29 6.51
CA ALA A 97 1.96 10.92 5.31
C ALA A 97 3.27 11.65 5.63
N SER A 98 4.21 11.59 4.69
CA SER A 98 5.40 12.42 4.65
C SER A 98 5.36 13.26 3.38
N ILE A 99 5.36 14.59 3.53
CA ILE A 99 5.48 15.53 2.42
C ILE A 99 6.93 15.95 2.31
N THR A 100 7.46 15.85 1.09
CA THR A 100 8.81 16.31 0.77
C THR A 100 8.75 17.24 -0.44
N GLU A 101 9.59 18.26 -0.45
CA GLU A 101 9.84 19.13 -1.58
C GLU A 101 11.35 19.35 -1.67
N ALA A 102 12.00 18.72 -2.63
CA ALA A 102 13.46 18.65 -2.68
C ALA A 102 13.96 18.50 -4.12
N PRO A 103 15.25 18.81 -4.37
CA PRO A 103 15.88 18.50 -5.65
C PRO A 103 15.80 17.02 -5.99
N SER A 104 15.57 16.74 -7.27
CA SER A 104 15.72 15.41 -7.84
C SER A 104 17.18 14.97 -7.79
N LYS A 105 17.43 13.66 -7.78
CA LYS A 105 18.77 13.07 -7.75
C LYS A 105 19.18 12.61 -9.14
N GLU A 106 20.46 12.74 -9.45
CA GLU A 106 21.05 11.95 -10.54
C GLU A 106 20.87 10.46 -10.24
N GLU A 107 20.72 9.66 -11.30
CA GLU A 107 20.37 8.25 -11.16
C GLU A 107 21.37 7.52 -10.26
N ASP A 108 22.67 7.72 -10.47
CA ASP A 108 23.75 7.11 -9.69
C ASP A 108 23.75 7.49 -8.19
N LYS A 109 23.05 8.57 -7.82
CA LYS A 109 22.85 9.00 -6.42
C LYS A 109 21.54 8.51 -5.80
N ALA A 110 20.66 7.90 -6.58
CA ALA A 110 19.43 7.28 -6.09
C ALA A 110 19.68 5.83 -5.68
N THR A 111 19.08 5.41 -4.57
CA THR A 111 19.29 4.09 -3.96
C THR A 111 18.05 3.23 -4.11
N TRP A 112 18.23 1.93 -4.39
CA TRP A 112 17.16 0.94 -4.31
C TRP A 112 16.88 0.59 -2.85
N GLU A 113 15.62 0.59 -2.45
CA GLU A 113 15.18 0.25 -1.10
C GLU A 113 13.88 -0.53 -1.09
N SER A 114 13.62 -1.23 0.03
CA SER A 114 12.33 -1.82 0.34
C SER A 114 12.06 -1.76 1.84
N HIS A 115 10.80 -1.99 2.21
CA HIS A 115 10.29 -1.92 3.57
C HIS A 115 9.59 -3.25 3.93
N LYS A 116 9.50 -3.61 5.21
CA LYS A 116 8.77 -4.82 5.64
C LYS A 116 7.52 -4.52 6.43
N ASN A 117 7.53 -3.45 7.22
CA ASN A 117 6.42 -3.11 8.11
C ASN A 117 5.39 -2.21 7.42
N TYR A 118 5.81 -1.44 6.41
CA TYR A 118 4.96 -0.50 5.70
C TYR A 118 4.97 -0.70 4.19
N ILE A 119 3.83 -0.38 3.58
CA ILE A 119 3.62 -0.19 2.15
C ILE A 119 3.79 1.30 1.88
N ASP A 120 4.49 1.63 0.79
CA ASP A 120 4.65 3.01 0.35
C ASP A 120 3.58 3.35 -0.67
N PHE A 121 2.64 4.23 -0.30
CA PHE A 121 1.80 4.94 -1.24
C PHE A 121 2.53 6.22 -1.64
N GLN A 122 3.04 6.27 -2.86
CA GLN A 122 3.81 7.41 -3.36
C GLN A 122 3.03 8.17 -4.44
N TYR A 123 2.97 9.49 -4.30
CA TYR A 123 2.29 10.38 -5.21
C TYR A 123 3.07 11.69 -5.41
N VAL A 124 3.36 12.04 -6.67
CA VAL A 124 3.96 13.32 -7.04
C VAL A 124 2.86 14.39 -7.07
N ILE A 125 2.98 15.37 -6.17
CA ILE A 125 2.06 16.52 -6.07
C ILE A 125 2.40 17.55 -7.16
N ARG A 126 3.70 17.84 -7.33
CA ARG A 126 4.20 18.79 -8.34
C ARG A 126 5.58 18.35 -8.84
N GLY A 127 5.84 18.62 -10.12
CA GLY A 127 7.07 18.20 -10.80
C GLY A 127 6.96 16.79 -11.38
N LYS A 128 8.09 16.14 -11.61
CA LYS A 128 8.17 14.74 -12.05
C LYS A 128 9.36 14.07 -11.40
N GLU A 129 9.28 12.75 -11.23
CA GLU A 129 10.43 11.92 -10.89
C GLU A 129 10.39 10.62 -11.70
N LYS A 130 11.55 10.03 -11.95
CA LYS A 130 11.66 8.66 -12.43
C LYS A 130 11.76 7.73 -11.23
N ILE A 131 11.03 6.62 -11.27
CA ILE A 131 11.00 5.60 -10.20
C ILE A 131 11.34 4.25 -10.81
N GLY A 132 12.38 3.60 -10.30
CA GLY A 132 12.67 2.19 -10.59
C GLY A 132 11.85 1.26 -9.71
N VAL A 133 11.38 0.14 -10.26
CA VAL A 133 10.68 -0.93 -9.52
C VAL A 133 11.25 -2.28 -9.91
N ALA A 134 11.60 -3.10 -8.91
CA ALA A 134 12.16 -4.43 -9.07
C ALA A 134 11.60 -5.38 -8.01
N ASP A 135 11.63 -6.68 -8.28
CA ASP A 135 11.28 -7.70 -7.30
C ASP A 135 12.45 -7.93 -6.34
N VAL A 136 12.22 -7.83 -5.02
CA VAL A 136 13.27 -8.05 -4.01
C VAL A 136 13.93 -9.42 -4.17
N SER A 137 13.21 -10.45 -4.62
CA SER A 137 13.77 -11.79 -4.83
C SER A 137 14.83 -11.86 -5.94
N LYS A 138 14.89 -10.84 -6.80
CA LYS A 138 15.85 -10.71 -7.90
C LYS A 138 16.91 -9.64 -7.62
N ALA A 139 16.81 -8.93 -6.50
CA ALA A 139 17.73 -7.87 -6.12
C ALA A 139 18.89 -8.42 -5.29
N THR A 140 20.04 -7.74 -5.35
CA THR A 140 21.22 -8.07 -4.52
C THR A 140 21.26 -7.11 -3.34
N VAL A 141 21.25 -7.63 -2.12
CA VAL A 141 21.31 -6.83 -0.89
C VAL A 141 22.68 -6.11 -0.80
N THR A 142 22.66 -4.79 -0.66
CA THR A 142 23.85 -3.98 -0.38
C THR A 142 23.94 -3.58 1.09
N ASN A 143 22.79 -3.27 1.71
CA ASN A 143 22.68 -3.09 3.15
C ASN A 143 21.57 -3.99 3.69
N ALA A 144 21.90 -4.79 4.71
CA ALA A 144 20.94 -5.65 5.38
C ALA A 144 19.80 -4.84 6.04
N TYR A 145 18.68 -5.51 6.27
CA TYR A 145 17.48 -4.88 6.82
C TYR A 145 17.72 -4.30 8.22
N ASP A 146 17.48 -2.99 8.37
CA ASP A 146 17.43 -2.27 9.64
C ASP A 146 15.98 -2.19 10.13
N ALA A 147 15.67 -2.94 11.20
CA ALA A 147 14.33 -2.99 11.77
C ALA A 147 13.87 -1.68 12.40
N THR A 148 14.80 -0.82 12.85
CA THR A 148 14.47 0.47 13.47
C THR A 148 14.01 1.47 12.42
N LYS A 149 14.60 1.41 11.22
CA LYS A 149 14.29 2.30 10.09
C LYS A 149 13.31 1.69 9.09
N ASP A 150 13.00 0.41 9.25
CA ASP A 150 12.21 -0.40 8.32
C ASP A 150 12.76 -0.33 6.88
N VAL A 151 14.06 -0.52 6.69
CA VAL A 151 14.68 -0.38 5.36
C VAL A 151 15.76 -1.44 5.12
N ALA A 152 15.78 -1.98 3.90
CA ALA A 152 16.93 -2.68 3.33
C ALA A 152 17.33 -1.97 2.03
N ASN A 153 18.62 -2.03 1.65
CA ASN A 153 19.09 -1.44 0.39
C ASN A 153 19.65 -2.50 -0.55
N TYR A 154 19.60 -2.18 -1.84
CA TYR A 154 19.91 -3.12 -2.90
C TYR A 154 20.71 -2.50 -4.05
N THR A 155 21.24 -3.38 -4.89
CA THR A 155 21.37 -3.16 -6.33
C THR A 155 20.32 -4.04 -7.02
N ALA A 156 19.65 -3.50 -8.03
CA ALA A 156 18.65 -4.23 -8.80
C ALA A 156 18.61 -3.74 -10.25
N ASP A 157 18.23 -4.65 -11.14
CA ASP A 157 17.70 -4.31 -12.46
C ASP A 157 16.17 -4.28 -12.36
N GLY A 158 15.56 -3.23 -12.88
CA GLY A 158 14.16 -2.96 -12.67
C GLY A 158 13.53 -2.13 -13.78
N LYS A 159 12.20 -2.10 -13.77
CA LYS A 159 11.43 -1.31 -14.71
C LYS A 159 11.28 0.11 -14.18
N TYR A 160 11.54 1.08 -15.05
CA TYR A 160 11.40 2.49 -14.72
C TYR A 160 10.08 3.09 -15.20
N TYR A 161 9.55 4.01 -14.40
CA TYR A 161 8.33 4.76 -14.67
C TYR A 161 8.57 6.24 -14.42
N VAL A 162 7.99 7.12 -15.24
CA VAL A 162 7.91 8.55 -14.93
C VAL A 162 6.65 8.80 -14.12
N ALA A 163 6.82 9.25 -12.89
CA ALA A 163 5.75 9.63 -11.98
C ALA A 163 5.49 11.14 -12.08
N GLU A 164 4.23 11.51 -12.18
CA GLU A 164 3.74 12.88 -12.32
C GLU A 164 2.34 13.02 -11.69
N PRO A 165 1.82 14.26 -11.52
CA PRO A 165 0.51 14.47 -10.91
C PRO A 165 -0.63 13.68 -11.58
N GLY A 166 -1.57 13.18 -10.78
CA GLY A 166 -2.72 12.36 -11.20
C GLY A 166 -2.55 10.84 -11.04
N THR A 167 -1.34 10.32 -10.83
CA THR A 167 -1.11 8.86 -10.67
C THR A 167 -0.32 8.55 -9.39
N PHE A 168 -0.79 7.57 -8.60
CA PHE A 168 -0.07 7.06 -7.44
C PHE A 168 0.55 5.69 -7.71
N TYR A 169 1.58 5.37 -6.93
CA TYR A 169 2.32 4.11 -6.95
C TYR A 169 2.19 3.44 -5.59
N LEU A 170 2.22 2.10 -5.58
CA LEU A 170 2.32 1.31 -4.36
C LEU A 170 3.59 0.46 -4.44
N PHE A 171 4.38 0.48 -3.38
CA PHE A 171 5.51 -0.43 -3.21
C PHE A 171 5.24 -1.30 -1.99
N PHE A 172 4.96 -2.57 -2.25
CA PHE A 172 4.73 -3.58 -1.21
C PHE A 172 6.07 -4.12 -0.68
N PRO A 173 6.09 -4.91 0.40
CA PRO A 173 7.35 -5.45 0.94
C PRO A 173 8.21 -6.24 -0.06
N GLU A 174 7.59 -6.85 -1.06
CA GLU A 174 8.27 -7.56 -2.14
C GLU A 174 8.83 -6.64 -3.26
N ASP A 175 8.57 -5.34 -3.21
CA ASP A 175 8.96 -4.36 -4.23
C ASP A 175 10.17 -3.54 -3.77
N ALA A 176 11.33 -3.82 -4.34
CA ALA A 176 12.44 -2.88 -4.31
C ALA A 176 12.08 -1.70 -5.22
N HIS A 177 12.20 -0.48 -4.71
CA HIS A 177 11.92 0.73 -5.46
C HIS A 177 13.06 1.74 -5.34
N ARG A 178 13.20 2.58 -6.37
CA ARG A 178 14.26 3.59 -6.48
C ARG A 178 13.67 4.93 -6.90
N PRO A 179 13.15 5.72 -5.96
CA PRO A 179 12.46 6.97 -6.27
C PRO A 179 13.42 8.15 -6.43
N ASN A 180 12.85 9.34 -6.67
CA ASN A 180 13.55 10.64 -6.68
C ASN A 180 14.62 10.81 -7.77
N ILE A 181 14.56 10.04 -8.85
CA ILE A 181 15.50 10.21 -9.97
C ILE A 181 15.01 11.35 -10.87
N LYS A 182 15.94 12.19 -11.32
CA LYS A 182 15.69 13.33 -12.18
C LYS A 182 15.05 12.93 -13.51
N VAL A 183 14.14 13.79 -13.97
CA VAL A 183 13.56 13.81 -15.32
C VAL A 183 13.95 15.14 -15.94
N ASP A 184 14.38 15.13 -17.20
CA ASP A 184 14.83 16.35 -17.88
C ASP A 184 13.76 17.44 -17.84
N GLY A 185 14.18 18.65 -17.45
CA GLY A 185 13.29 19.80 -17.24
C GLY A 185 12.57 19.84 -15.88
N PHE A 186 12.82 18.86 -14.98
CA PHE A 186 12.21 18.79 -13.64
C PHE A 186 13.26 18.59 -12.55
N ASP A 187 13.81 19.70 -12.05
CA ASP A 187 14.89 19.69 -11.04
C ASP A 187 14.40 19.55 -9.59
N VAL A 188 13.13 19.88 -9.32
CA VAL A 188 12.53 19.81 -7.98
C VAL A 188 11.22 19.02 -8.06
N VAL A 189 11.03 18.13 -7.08
CA VAL A 189 9.81 17.34 -6.95
C VAL A 189 9.18 17.59 -5.57
N LYS A 190 7.88 17.91 -5.57
CA LYS A 190 7.05 17.87 -4.36
C LYS A 190 6.22 16.60 -4.39
N LYS A 191 6.34 15.76 -3.37
CA LYS A 191 5.64 14.48 -3.30
C LYS A 191 5.17 14.14 -1.89
N MET A 192 4.18 13.27 -1.87
CA MET A 192 3.66 12.62 -0.67
C MET A 192 4.04 11.14 -0.71
N VAL A 193 4.56 10.64 0.40
CA VAL A 193 4.69 9.20 0.67
C VAL A 193 3.86 8.90 1.90
N ILE A 194 2.80 8.12 1.78
CA ILE A 194 2.04 7.60 2.92
C ILE A 194 2.58 6.21 3.23
N LYS A 195 3.09 6.04 4.44
CA LYS A 195 3.43 4.72 4.98
C LYS A 195 2.13 4.09 5.49
N ILE A 196 1.78 2.90 5.00
CA ILE A 196 0.57 2.16 5.38
C ILE A 196 1.01 0.82 5.96
N LYS A 197 0.66 0.53 7.21
CA LYS A 197 1.13 -0.68 7.89
C LYS A 197 0.61 -1.93 7.16
N VAL A 198 1.52 -2.87 6.90
CA VAL A 198 1.20 -4.14 6.24
C VAL A 198 0.22 -4.93 7.12
N ALA A 199 -0.84 -5.43 6.51
CA ALA A 199 -1.74 -6.38 7.14
C ALA A 199 -1.23 -7.80 6.88
N ASN A 200 -0.95 -8.54 7.97
CA ASN A 200 -0.51 -9.94 7.95
C ASN A 200 -1.72 -10.88 8.01
#